data_AF-A0A0T5PFC0-F1
#
_entry.id   AF-A0A0T5PFC0-F1
#
_cell.length_a   1.000
_cell.length_b   1.000
_cell.length_c   1.000
_cell.angle_alpha   90.00
_cell.angle_beta   90.00
_cell.angle_gamma   90.00
#
_symmetry.space_group_name_H-M   'P 1'
#
loop_
_entity.id
_entity.type
_entity.pdbx_description
1 polymer ?
#
loop_
_entity_poly.entity_id
_entity_poly.type
_entity_poly.pdbx_seq_one_letter_code
_entity_poly.pdbx_strand_id
1 'polypeptide(L)'
;METEVQRVDEIVAMYLDAAMKFAHEIDTITGETTAVPALEASQTAWLAYRDAQCAFLATTFAGDPGTDMAVGACKMNLGEDRARELAKFIR
;
A
#
# COMPACT_ATOMS: atom_id res chain seq x y z
N MET A 1 15.13 -0.91 10.02
CA MET A 1 14.69 -1.21 8.65
C MET A 1 13.54 -2.21 8.63
N GLU A 2 13.74 -3.50 8.92
CA GLU A 2 12.65 -4.50 8.84
C GLU A 2 11.46 -4.14 9.75
N THR A 3 11.74 -3.74 10.98
CA THR A 3 10.72 -3.25 11.94
C THR A 3 10.03 -1.95 11.51
N GLU A 4 10.69 -1.12 10.70
CA GLU A 4 10.12 0.15 10.22
C GLU A 4 9.23 -0.09 9.00
N VAL A 5 9.65 -0.98 8.08
CA VAL A 5 8.81 -1.46 6.98
C VAL A 5 7.56 -2.12 7.54
N GLN A 6 7.69 -3.00 8.55
CA GLN A 6 6.54 -3.63 9.21
C GLN A 6 5.58 -2.58 9.80
N ARG A 7 6.11 -1.55 10.48
CA ARG A 7 5.27 -0.48 11.03
C ARG A 7 4.48 0.25 9.94
N VAL A 8 5.12 0.53 8.79
CA VAL A 8 4.42 1.16 7.66
C VAL A 8 3.36 0.22 7.07
N ASP A 9 3.65 -1.09 6.98
CA ASP A 9 2.68 -2.08 6.53
C ASP A 9 1.45 -2.16 7.44
N GLU A 10 1.65 -2.10 8.77
CA GLU A 10 0.58 -2.02 9.76
C GLU A 10 -0.26 -0.74 9.59
N ILE A 11 0.38 0.41 9.32
CA ILE A 11 -0.32 1.67 9.03
C ILE A 11 -1.15 1.56 7.75
N VAL A 12 -0.59 1.00 6.67
CA VAL A 12 -1.34 0.77 5.43
C VAL A 12 -2.55 -0.12 5.67
N ALA A 13 -2.41 -1.20 6.45
CA ALA A 13 -3.51 -2.09 6.80
C ALA A 13 -4.61 -1.36 7.59
N MET A 14 -4.24 -0.54 8.58
CA MET A 14 -5.21 0.26 9.33
C MET A 14 -6.01 1.23 8.44
N TYR A 15 -5.33 1.94 7.54
CA TYR A 15 -6.00 2.85 6.60
C TYR A 15 -6.85 2.11 5.56
N LEU A 16 -6.40 0.92 5.12
CA LEU A 16 -7.17 0.06 4.22
C LEU A 16 -8.47 -0.41 4.87
N ASP A 17 -8.42 -0.88 6.12
CA ASP A 17 -9.62 -1.30 6.86
C ASP A 17 -10.64 -0.17 6.98
N ALA A 18 -10.17 1.05 7.22
CA ALA A 18 -11.05 2.22 7.26
C ALA A 18 -11.64 2.56 5.88
N ALA A 19 -10.83 2.53 4.81
CA ALA A 19 -11.29 2.75 3.45
C ALA A 19 -12.28 1.65 2.98
N MET A 20 -12.09 0.40 3.43
CA MET A 20 -13.01 -0.71 3.16
C MET A 20 -14.37 -0.51 3.82
N LYS A 21 -14.41 0.01 5.04
CA LYS A 21 -15.68 0.40 5.69
C LYS A 21 -16.43 1.44 4.85
N PHE A 22 -15.72 2.46 4.37
CA PHE A 22 -16.31 3.46 3.48
C PHE A 22 -16.81 2.83 2.15
N ALA A 23 -16.03 1.93 1.55
CA ALA A 23 -16.45 1.22 0.33
C ALA A 23 -17.73 0.39 0.56
N HIS A 24 -17.82 -0.33 1.69
CA HIS A 24 -19.02 -1.05 2.10
C HIS A 24 -20.23 -0.13 2.28
N GLU A 25 -20.05 1.06 2.87
CA GLU A 25 -21.12 2.05 3.02
C GLU A 25 -21.63 2.52 1.66
N ILE A 26 -20.74 2.78 0.70
CA ILE A 26 -21.12 3.18 -0.66
C ILE A 26 -21.94 2.08 -1.34
N ASP A 27 -21.45 0.83 -1.31
CA ASP A 27 -22.17 -0.31 -1.89
C ASP A 27 -23.56 -0.47 -1.23
N THR A 28 -23.64 -0.32 0.10
CA THR A 28 -24.92 -0.42 0.83
C THR A 28 -25.90 0.69 0.47
N ILE A 29 -25.46 1.95 0.41
CA ILE A 29 -26.32 3.11 0.13
C ILE A 29 -26.82 3.11 -1.31
N THR A 30 -25.95 2.71 -2.24
CA THR A 30 -26.28 2.71 -3.68
C THR A 30 -27.01 1.44 -4.12
N GLY A 31 -26.87 0.34 -3.37
CA GLY A 31 -27.34 -0.99 -3.79
C GLY A 31 -26.44 -1.66 -4.82
N GLU A 32 -25.29 -1.05 -5.14
CA GLU A 32 -24.26 -1.62 -6.00
C GLU A 32 -23.32 -2.55 -5.20
N THR A 33 -22.50 -3.33 -5.89
CA THR A 33 -21.49 -4.22 -5.27
C THR A 33 -20.11 -4.04 -5.94
N THR A 34 -19.75 -2.78 -6.20
CA THR A 34 -18.59 -2.46 -7.05
C THR A 34 -17.46 -1.78 -6.30
N ALA A 35 -17.74 -1.04 -5.22
CA ALA A 35 -16.74 -0.28 -4.50
C ALA A 35 -15.76 -1.18 -3.75
N VAL A 36 -16.27 -2.20 -3.04
CA VAL A 36 -15.42 -3.15 -2.30
C VAL A 36 -14.49 -3.94 -3.23
N PRO A 37 -14.98 -4.62 -4.29
CA PRO A 37 -14.09 -5.33 -5.22
C PRO A 37 -13.08 -4.42 -5.91
N ALA A 38 -13.45 -3.16 -6.20
CA ALA A 38 -12.54 -2.19 -6.81
C ALA A 38 -11.40 -1.81 -5.87
N LEU A 39 -11.68 -1.59 -4.58
CA LEU A 39 -10.65 -1.26 -3.59
C LEU A 39 -9.74 -2.46 -3.30
N GLU A 40 -10.28 -3.68 -3.22
CA GLU A 40 -9.50 -4.91 -3.10
C GLU A 40 -8.54 -5.08 -4.29
N ALA A 41 -9.07 -4.95 -5.52
CA ALA A 41 -8.26 -5.04 -6.73
C ALA A 41 -7.18 -3.95 -6.78
N SER A 42 -7.51 -2.71 -6.38
CA SER A 42 -6.55 -1.62 -6.26
C SER A 42 -5.42 -1.95 -5.29
N GLN A 43 -5.74 -2.50 -4.11
CA GLN A 43 -4.75 -2.84 -3.11
C GLN A 43 -3.86 -4.01 -3.56
N THR A 44 -4.42 -5.04 -4.19
CA THR A 44 -3.64 -6.15 -4.76
C THR A 44 -2.69 -5.66 -5.84
N ALA A 45 -3.15 -4.80 -6.76
CA ALA A 45 -2.31 -4.23 -7.80
C ALA A 45 -1.20 -3.34 -7.22
N TRP A 46 -1.50 -2.57 -6.17
CA TRP A 46 -0.51 -1.74 -5.50
C TRP A 46 0.60 -2.57 -4.84
N LEU A 47 0.26 -3.69 -4.19
CA LEU A 47 1.27 -4.60 -3.61
C LEU A 47 2.23 -5.13 -4.68
N ALA A 48 1.68 -5.59 -5.81
CA ALA A 48 2.47 -6.05 -6.93
C ALA A 48 3.38 -4.94 -7.51
N TYR A 49 2.84 -3.72 -7.64
CA TYR A 49 3.63 -2.56 -8.06
C TYR A 49 4.77 -2.26 -7.07
N ARG A 50 4.50 -2.23 -5.76
CA ARG A 50 5.50 -1.94 -4.73
C ARG A 50 6.67 -2.92 -4.83
N ASP A 51 6.37 -4.21 -4.92
CA ASP A 51 7.40 -5.24 -4.99
C ASP A 51 8.21 -5.14 -6.29
N ALA A 52 7.54 -4.98 -7.44
CA ALA A 52 8.21 -4.81 -8.72
C ALA A 52 9.09 -3.54 -8.78
N GLN A 53 8.58 -2.43 -8.27
CA GLN A 53 9.28 -1.15 -8.25
C GLN A 53 10.52 -1.19 -7.35
N CYS A 54 10.41 -1.77 -6.16
CA CYS A 54 11.55 -1.89 -5.25
C CYS A 54 12.56 -2.95 -5.73
N ALA A 55 12.11 -4.00 -6.44
CA ALA A 55 13.01 -4.94 -7.11
C ALA A 55 13.79 -4.27 -8.25
N PHE A 56 13.14 -3.43 -9.08
CA PHE A 56 13.83 -2.62 -10.08
C PHE A 56 14.84 -1.67 -9.44
N LEU A 57 14.46 -0.97 -8.36
CA LEU A 57 15.39 -0.11 -7.61
C LEU A 57 16.64 -0.88 -7.17
N ALA A 58 16.51 -2.10 -6.67
CA ALA A 58 17.66 -2.91 -6.25
C ALA A 58 18.68 -3.12 -7.40
N THR A 59 18.20 -3.24 -8.65
CA THR A 59 19.09 -3.40 -9.81
C THR A 59 19.98 -2.18 -10.07
N THR A 60 19.57 -0.98 -9.63
CA THR A 60 20.34 0.25 -9.84
C THR A 60 21.54 0.37 -8.90
N PHE A 61 21.56 -0.41 -7.82
CA PHE A 61 22.66 -0.48 -6.85
C PHE A 61 23.70 -1.55 -7.20
N ALA A 62 23.46 -2.39 -8.21
CA ALA A 62 24.40 -3.42 -8.70
C ALA A 62 24.99 -4.33 -7.58
N GLY A 63 24.23 -4.59 -6.51
CA GLY A 63 24.68 -5.44 -5.39
C GLY A 63 25.52 -4.72 -4.33
N ASP A 64 25.53 -3.39 -4.29
CA ASP A 64 26.12 -2.60 -3.21
C ASP A 64 25.59 -3.06 -1.83
N PRO A 65 26.41 -3.11 -0.76
CA PRO A 65 25.96 -3.41 0.59
C PRO A 65 24.76 -2.57 1.10
N GLY A 66 24.54 -1.38 0.54
CA GLY A 66 23.38 -0.52 0.80
C GLY A 66 22.09 -0.90 0.06
N THR A 67 22.10 -1.93 -0.79
CA THR A 67 20.94 -2.35 -1.60
C THR A 67 19.73 -2.66 -0.72
N ASP A 68 19.90 -3.47 0.33
CA ASP A 68 18.80 -3.83 1.23
C ASP A 68 18.22 -2.63 1.97
N MET A 69 19.08 -1.66 2.30
CA MET A 69 18.65 -0.40 2.90
C MET A 69 17.81 0.44 1.93
N ALA A 70 18.23 0.53 0.67
CA ALA A 70 17.49 1.25 -0.37
C ALA A 70 16.13 0.58 -0.67
N VAL A 71 16.08 -0.76 -0.69
CA VAL A 71 14.82 -1.50 -0.85
C VAL A 71 13.89 -1.28 0.34
N GLY A 72 14.41 -1.30 1.57
CA GLY A 72 13.63 -0.97 2.76
C GLY A 72 13.03 0.44 2.69
N ALA A 73 13.84 1.44 2.36
CA ALA A 73 13.39 2.82 2.17
C ALA A 73 12.33 2.96 1.05
N CYS A 74 12.50 2.25 -0.08
CA CYS A 74 11.52 2.21 -1.16
C CYS A 74 10.15 1.72 -0.66
N LYS A 75 10.14 0.60 0.08
CA LYS A 75 8.89 0.03 0.62
C LYS A 75 8.22 0.97 1.62
N MET A 76 8.99 1.62 2.49
CA MET A 76 8.47 2.60 3.44
C MET A 76 7.85 3.80 2.71
N ASN A 77 8.56 4.43 1.78
CA ASN A 77 8.06 5.60 1.06
C ASN A 77 6.76 5.30 0.30
N LEU A 78 6.73 4.19 -0.46
CA LEU A 78 5.53 3.78 -1.18
C LEU A 78 4.38 3.42 -0.23
N GLY A 79 4.68 2.79 0.91
CA GLY A 79 3.69 2.47 1.94
C GLY A 79 3.08 3.73 2.58
N GLU A 80 3.91 4.72 2.90
CA GLU A 80 3.42 6.01 3.40
C GLU A 80 2.55 6.74 2.37
N ASP A 81 2.94 6.73 1.09
CA ASP A 81 2.13 7.29 0.01
C ASP A 81 0.77 6.60 -0.09
N ARG A 82 0.76 5.26 -0.01
CA ARG A 82 -0.48 4.50 -0.03
C ARG A 82 -1.37 4.78 1.17
N ALA A 83 -0.79 4.87 2.37
CA ALA A 83 -1.52 5.27 3.57
C ALA A 83 -2.16 6.66 3.40
N ARG A 84 -1.44 7.63 2.82
CA ARG A 84 -1.98 8.96 2.50
C ARG A 84 -3.09 8.92 1.46
N GLU A 85 -3.03 8.02 0.48
CA GLU A 85 -4.12 7.82 -0.49
C GLU A 85 -5.36 7.25 0.17
N LEU A 86 -5.21 6.19 0.96
CA LEU A 86 -6.30 5.51 1.66
C LEU A 86 -6.96 6.42 2.72
N ALA A 87 -6.17 7.25 3.39
CA ALA A 87 -6.64 8.25 4.35
C ALA A 87 -7.69 9.22 3.77
N LYS A 88 -7.71 9.43 2.45
CA LYS A 88 -8.70 10.30 1.79
C LYS A 88 -10.13 9.76 1.88
N PHE A 89 -10.29 8.48 2.19
CA PHE A 89 -11.58 7.81 2.35
C PHE A 89 -12.01 7.69 3.82
N ILE A 90 -11.17 8.13 4.75
CA ILE A 90 -11.55 8.27 6.16
C ILE A 90 -12.28 9.59 6.33
N ARG A 91 -13.49 9.52 6.87
CA ARG A 91 -14.31 10.68 7.26
C ARG A 91 -14.41 10.76 8.78
#